data_AF-A0A1B7UW69-F1
#
_entry.id   AF-A0A1B7UW69-F1
#
_cell.length_a   1.000
_cell.length_b   1.000
_cell.length_c   1.000
_cell.angle_alpha   90.00
_cell.angle_beta   90.00
_cell.angle_gamma   90.00
#
_symmetry.space_group_name_H-M   'P 1'
#
loop_
_entity.id
_entity.type
_entity.pdbx_description
1 polymer ?
#
loop_
_entity_poly.entity_id
_entity_poly.type
_entity_poly.pdbx_seq_one_letter_code
_entity_poly.pdbx_strand_id
1 'polypeptide(L)'
;MVSTTISHWDQLLETARQNTPARRVKRPGQAPSTAPIPSSLDKLSTDEKPPVLLYRDSNSWCPFCERVWFALEEKQIPFETEFIDLSNKPKWYTDLVPTTLVPAANIEGKFVYESKDILLELEEHFGETLLPENPEENAIAREWVEDAETNGFRDLAYKFLREPPEDAKELANLEAEFEAKLDEIEKTLGRYPKPYFLSTFSLVDIMYSPHLDRLAANLPVYRGYHIKGNLRFPLINVWFAALKKRPAYNRVKSDNITNNLLLRRRFGVEPIGNPSPLDLADAEFIEYRAEAAERLSDNRETAIGDILKNSGVQSLAADGDISTVKEAVDFHLRLLADYLINGNGKLLPGGRTGGKESIDPIIAATGAITLAYVRNRICAPRDMSAGAATALRAAADKVLASIY
;
A
#
# COMPACT_ATOMS: atom_id res chain seq x y z
N MET A 1 -29.70 -27.95 8.82
CA MET A 1 -29.15 -27.94 7.45
C MET A 1 -29.53 -26.64 6.77
N VAL A 2 -28.88 -25.54 7.14
CA VAL A 2 -28.92 -24.34 6.29
C VAL A 2 -28.01 -24.63 5.08
N SER A 3 -28.62 -24.84 3.92
CA SER A 3 -27.94 -24.83 2.63
C SER A 3 -27.48 -23.41 2.29
N THR A 4 -26.51 -22.87 3.03
CA THR A 4 -25.75 -21.69 2.60
C THR A 4 -24.69 -22.16 1.62
N THR A 5 -25.10 -22.43 0.37
CA THR A 5 -24.15 -22.56 -0.75
C THR A 5 -23.45 -21.23 -0.93
N ILE A 6 -22.29 -21.08 -0.30
CA ILE A 6 -21.34 -20.00 -0.61
C ILE A 6 -20.92 -20.20 -2.07
N SER A 7 -20.90 -19.11 -2.84
CA SER A 7 -20.50 -19.14 -4.24
C SER A 7 -19.11 -19.77 -4.41
N HIS A 8 -18.92 -20.53 -5.50
CA HIS A 8 -17.61 -21.08 -5.83
C HIS A 8 -16.63 -19.96 -6.21
N TRP A 9 -15.33 -20.22 -6.09
CA TRP A 9 -14.27 -19.24 -6.38
C TRP A 9 -14.40 -18.58 -7.75
N ASP A 10 -14.77 -19.34 -8.79
CA ASP A 10 -14.88 -18.80 -10.15
C ASP A 10 -16.07 -17.83 -10.29
N GLN A 11 -17.17 -18.08 -9.57
CA GLN A 11 -18.31 -17.17 -9.52
C GLN A 11 -17.95 -15.89 -8.75
N LEU A 12 -17.29 -16.02 -7.59
CA LEU A 12 -16.83 -14.88 -6.80
C LEU A 12 -15.86 -14.00 -7.59
N LEU A 13 -14.90 -14.62 -8.29
CA LEU A 13 -13.94 -13.93 -9.14
C LEU A 13 -14.63 -13.16 -10.27
N GLU A 14 -15.59 -13.79 -10.96
CA GLU A 14 -16.32 -13.16 -12.06
C GLU A 14 -17.16 -11.97 -11.57
N THR A 15 -17.90 -12.13 -10.47
CA THR A 15 -18.69 -11.02 -9.89
C THR A 15 -17.80 -9.86 -9.40
N ALA A 16 -16.65 -10.17 -8.80
CA ALA A 16 -15.70 -9.15 -8.36
C ALA A 16 -15.11 -8.36 -9.53
N ARG A 17 -14.79 -9.03 -10.64
CA ARG A 17 -14.26 -8.39 -11.87
C ARG A 17 -15.22 -7.38 -12.50
N GLN A 18 -16.53 -7.61 -12.38
CA GLN A 18 -17.54 -6.67 -12.87
C GLN A 18 -17.53 -5.32 -12.14
N ASN A 19 -16.95 -5.27 -10.93
CA ASN A 19 -16.97 -4.11 -10.06
C ASN A 19 -15.57 -3.53 -9.78
N THR A 20 -14.52 -4.03 -10.44
CA THR A 20 -13.14 -3.58 -10.17
C THR A 20 -12.65 -2.58 -11.24
N PRO A 21 -12.23 -1.37 -10.87
CA PRO A 21 -11.85 -0.33 -11.84
C PRO A 21 -10.44 -0.54 -12.42
N ALA A 22 -9.51 -1.11 -11.66
CA ALA A 22 -8.11 -1.29 -12.07
C ALA A 22 -7.84 -2.75 -12.46
N ARG A 23 -7.41 -2.95 -13.72
CA ARG A 23 -6.99 -4.28 -14.18
C ARG A 23 -5.61 -4.63 -13.61
N ARG A 24 -5.44 -5.91 -13.26
CA ARG A 24 -4.18 -6.48 -12.82
C ARG A 24 -3.83 -7.69 -13.65
N VAL A 25 -2.55 -8.00 -13.72
CA VAL A 25 -2.04 -9.18 -14.42
C VAL A 25 -1.53 -10.21 -13.42
N LYS A 26 -1.93 -11.47 -13.62
CA LYS A 26 -1.39 -12.61 -12.89
C LYS A 26 0.01 -12.93 -13.41
N ARG A 27 0.94 -13.19 -12.50
CA ARG A 27 2.35 -13.45 -12.77
C ARG A 27 2.74 -14.84 -12.25
N PRO A 28 2.49 -15.91 -13.03
CA PRO A 28 2.75 -17.28 -12.59
C PRO A 28 4.22 -17.48 -12.21
N GLY A 29 4.47 -18.09 -11.05
CA GLY A 29 5.83 -18.36 -10.58
C GLY A 29 6.63 -17.13 -10.13
N GLN A 30 6.01 -15.93 -10.09
CA GLN A 30 6.66 -14.70 -9.65
C GLN A 30 6.03 -14.17 -8.36
N ALA A 31 6.82 -13.46 -7.56
CA ALA A 31 6.34 -12.68 -6.42
C ALA A 31 6.46 -11.17 -6.75
N PRO A 32 5.43 -10.36 -6.50
CA PRO A 32 4.06 -10.77 -6.17
C PRO A 32 3.37 -11.51 -7.33
N SER A 33 2.42 -12.38 -7.00
CA SER A 33 1.69 -13.22 -7.96
C SER A 33 0.69 -12.43 -8.82
N THR A 34 0.37 -11.20 -8.42
CA THR A 34 -0.38 -10.24 -9.22
C THR A 34 0.30 -8.89 -9.16
N ALA A 35 0.23 -8.12 -10.24
CA ALA A 35 0.74 -6.75 -10.29
C ALA A 35 -0.30 -5.82 -10.92
N PRO A 36 -0.37 -4.54 -10.49
CA PRO A 36 -1.18 -3.56 -11.19
C PRO A 36 -0.69 -3.41 -12.63
N ILE A 37 -1.61 -3.40 -13.59
CA ILE A 37 -1.29 -3.04 -14.96
C ILE A 37 -1.12 -1.52 -14.97
N PRO A 38 0.04 -0.99 -15.42
CA PRO A 38 0.24 0.44 -15.59
C PRO A 38 -0.89 1.06 -16.41
N SER A 39 -1.38 2.22 -15.99
CA SER A 39 -2.55 2.84 -16.62
C SER A 39 -2.31 3.30 -18.06
N SER A 40 -1.06 3.36 -18.48
CA SER A 40 -0.57 3.83 -19.76
C SER A 40 -0.27 2.73 -20.78
N LEU A 41 -0.32 1.44 -20.39
CA LEU A 41 0.03 0.34 -21.31
C LEU A 41 -0.92 0.20 -22.50
N ASP A 42 -2.17 0.64 -22.37
CA ASP A 42 -3.16 0.65 -23.45
C ASP A 42 -2.81 1.65 -24.57
N LYS A 43 -1.90 2.59 -24.32
CA LYS A 43 -1.37 3.50 -25.34
C LYS A 43 -0.39 2.85 -26.30
N LEU A 44 0.18 1.70 -25.94
CA LEU A 44 1.08 0.95 -26.80
C LEU A 44 0.29 0.04 -27.73
N SER A 45 0.80 -0.14 -28.95
CA SER A 45 0.34 -1.22 -29.80
C SER A 45 0.76 -2.58 -29.21
N THR A 46 0.10 -3.65 -29.63
CA THR A 46 0.22 -4.98 -29.00
C THR A 46 1.63 -5.58 -29.09
N ASP A 47 2.45 -5.12 -30.03
CA ASP A 47 3.81 -5.60 -30.29
C ASP A 47 4.90 -4.63 -29.79
N GLU A 48 4.52 -3.45 -29.28
CA GLU A 48 5.46 -2.46 -28.77
C GLU A 48 5.88 -2.77 -27.32
N LYS A 49 7.19 -2.72 -27.08
CA LYS A 49 7.72 -2.80 -25.72
C LYS A 49 7.63 -1.45 -25.03
N PRO A 50 7.30 -1.41 -23.72
CA PRO A 50 7.33 -0.16 -22.98
C PRO A 50 8.72 0.48 -22.97
N PRO A 51 8.81 1.82 -23.10
CA PRO A 51 10.09 2.54 -23.11
C PRO A 51 10.80 2.53 -21.75
N VAL A 52 10.09 2.19 -20.67
CA VAL A 52 10.65 2.13 -19.32
C VAL A 52 10.48 0.75 -18.71
N LEU A 53 11.56 0.15 -18.21
CA LEU A 53 11.52 -0.98 -17.29
C LEU A 53 11.92 -0.51 -15.88
N LEU A 54 10.96 -0.50 -14.96
CA LEU A 54 11.17 -0.11 -13.56
C LEU A 54 11.50 -1.34 -12.70
N TYR A 55 12.66 -1.32 -12.05
CA TYR A 55 13.02 -2.26 -10.99
C TYR A 55 12.61 -1.68 -9.64
N ARG A 56 11.66 -2.32 -8.97
CA ARG A 56 11.11 -1.82 -7.69
C ARG A 56 10.82 -2.93 -6.71
N ASP A 57 10.53 -2.55 -5.47
CA ASP A 57 10.24 -3.52 -4.42
C ASP A 57 8.93 -4.29 -4.65
N SER A 58 8.93 -5.56 -4.27
CA SER A 58 7.81 -6.49 -4.44
C SER A 58 6.52 -6.12 -3.71
N ASN A 59 6.61 -5.31 -2.65
CA ASN A 59 5.48 -5.10 -1.72
C ASN A 59 4.97 -3.66 -1.69
N SER A 60 5.50 -2.77 -2.54
CA SER A 60 5.19 -1.33 -2.55
C SER A 60 5.46 -0.63 -1.21
N TRP A 61 6.44 -1.09 -0.46
CA TRP A 61 6.84 -0.48 0.82
C TRP A 61 7.83 0.66 0.64
N CYS A 62 8.62 0.61 -0.43
CA CYS A 62 9.71 1.56 -0.64
C CYS A 62 9.18 2.94 -1.07
N PRO A 63 9.35 4.00 -0.24
CA PRO A 63 8.91 5.36 -0.62
C PRO A 63 9.66 5.87 -1.86
N PHE A 64 10.91 5.46 -2.07
CA PHE A 64 11.70 5.86 -3.24
C PHE A 64 11.18 5.22 -4.53
N CYS A 65 10.74 3.96 -4.49
CA CYS A 65 10.07 3.32 -5.63
C CYS A 65 8.73 3.99 -5.93
N GLU A 66 8.00 4.38 -4.89
CA GLU A 66 6.72 5.09 -5.03
C GLU A 66 6.89 6.41 -5.77
N ARG A 67 7.98 7.16 -5.55
CA ARG A 67 8.27 8.39 -6.32
C ARG A 67 8.26 8.16 -7.83
N VAL A 68 9.05 7.18 -8.29
CA VAL A 68 9.19 6.88 -9.72
C VAL A 68 7.89 6.32 -10.27
N TRP A 69 7.25 5.40 -9.55
CA TRP A 69 5.97 4.83 -9.96
C TRP A 69 4.88 5.91 -10.06
N PHE A 70 4.84 6.87 -9.12
CA PHE A 70 3.92 7.99 -9.15
C PHE A 70 4.16 8.85 -10.41
N ALA A 71 5.41 9.23 -10.69
CA ALA A 71 5.71 10.04 -11.88
C ALA A 71 5.34 9.33 -13.20
N LEU A 72 5.61 8.03 -13.31
CA LEU A 72 5.23 7.24 -14.50
C LEU A 72 3.71 7.18 -14.71
N GLU A 73 2.95 6.96 -13.63
CA GLU A 73 1.48 6.96 -13.69
C GLU A 73 0.92 8.37 -13.93
N GLU A 74 1.54 9.42 -13.38
CA GLU A 74 1.09 10.80 -13.56
C GLU A 74 1.34 11.31 -14.98
N LYS A 75 2.55 11.09 -15.51
CA LYS A 75 2.93 11.42 -16.89
C LYS A 75 2.33 10.45 -17.91
N GLN A 76 1.64 9.40 -17.44
CA GLN A 76 1.05 8.36 -18.28
C GLN A 76 2.06 7.76 -19.28
N ILE A 77 3.30 7.53 -18.82
CA ILE A 77 4.38 6.90 -19.58
C ILE A 77 4.16 5.39 -19.52
N PRO A 78 4.11 4.65 -20.64
CA PRO A 78 4.05 3.19 -20.60
C PRO A 78 5.31 2.60 -19.96
N PHE A 79 5.15 1.65 -19.04
CA PHE A 79 6.29 0.99 -18.39
C PHE A 79 6.02 -0.49 -18.11
N GLU A 80 7.09 -1.25 -17.94
CA GLU A 80 7.10 -2.60 -17.37
C GLU A 80 7.70 -2.56 -15.97
N THR A 81 7.44 -3.60 -15.17
CA THR A 81 7.97 -3.70 -13.79
C THR A 81 8.65 -5.03 -13.55
N GLU A 82 9.91 -4.96 -13.13
CA GLU A 82 10.63 -6.07 -12.53
C GLU A 82 10.63 -5.93 -11.01
N PHE A 83 10.26 -6.99 -10.30
CA PHE A 83 10.04 -6.92 -8.85
C PHE A 83 11.19 -7.55 -8.09
N ILE A 84 11.74 -6.78 -7.17
CA ILE A 84 12.90 -7.17 -6.34
C ILE A 84 12.41 -7.50 -4.94
N ASP A 85 12.71 -8.70 -4.44
CA ASP A 85 12.49 -9.04 -3.03
C ASP A 85 13.58 -8.37 -2.19
N LEU A 86 13.18 -7.40 -1.36
CA LEU A 86 14.12 -6.66 -0.52
C LEU A 86 14.81 -7.51 0.56
N SER A 87 14.19 -8.62 0.96
CA SER A 87 14.72 -9.54 1.97
C SER A 87 15.68 -10.56 1.36
N ASN A 88 15.51 -10.88 0.08
CA ASN A 88 16.31 -11.85 -0.66
C ASN A 88 16.55 -11.36 -2.09
N LYS A 89 17.37 -10.32 -2.23
CA LYS A 89 17.65 -9.71 -3.54
C LYS A 89 18.37 -10.72 -4.45
N PRO A 90 17.92 -10.90 -5.70
CA PRO A 90 18.57 -11.84 -6.60
C PRO A 90 19.96 -11.32 -7.02
N LYS A 91 20.91 -12.25 -7.18
CA LYS A 91 22.31 -11.90 -7.49
C LYS A 91 22.45 -11.07 -8.78
N TRP A 92 21.68 -11.38 -9.83
CA TRP A 92 21.71 -10.63 -11.08
C TRP A 92 21.37 -9.14 -10.88
N TYR A 93 20.51 -8.81 -9.91
CA TYR A 93 20.13 -7.43 -9.64
C TYR A 93 21.24 -6.69 -8.89
N THR A 94 21.84 -7.35 -7.88
CA THR A 94 22.95 -6.76 -7.11
C THR A 94 24.22 -6.61 -7.94
N ASP A 95 24.40 -7.45 -8.97
CA ASP A 95 25.49 -7.31 -9.94
C ASP A 95 25.21 -6.16 -10.93
N LEU A 96 23.94 -5.82 -11.17
CA LEU A 96 23.50 -4.75 -12.08
C LEU A 96 23.50 -3.36 -11.41
N VAL A 97 23.04 -3.26 -10.16
CA VAL A 97 22.93 -1.99 -9.42
C VAL A 97 24.01 -1.90 -8.34
N PRO A 98 25.00 -1.00 -8.48
CA PRO A 98 26.11 -0.88 -7.54
C PRO A 98 25.69 -0.64 -6.09
N THR A 99 24.63 0.15 -5.86
CA THR A 99 24.12 0.42 -4.52
C THR A 99 23.33 -0.75 -3.94
N THR A 100 22.93 -1.71 -4.77
CA THR A 100 22.01 -2.82 -4.44
C THR A 100 20.61 -2.38 -4.01
N LEU A 101 20.32 -1.08 -4.07
CA LEU A 101 19.05 -0.48 -3.65
C LEU A 101 18.08 -0.42 -4.83
N VAL A 102 16.80 -0.23 -4.50
CA VAL A 102 15.73 0.12 -5.45
C VAL A 102 15.27 1.55 -5.15
N PRO A 103 14.73 2.29 -6.13
CA PRO A 103 14.48 1.88 -7.52
C PRO A 103 15.73 1.94 -8.41
N ALA A 104 15.66 1.19 -9.51
CA ALA A 104 16.48 1.37 -10.71
C ALA A 104 15.54 1.35 -11.93
N ALA A 105 15.98 1.89 -13.07
CA ALA A 105 15.20 1.91 -14.29
C ALA A 105 16.08 1.73 -15.52
N ASN A 106 15.56 1.06 -16.54
CA ASN A 106 16.05 1.18 -17.90
C ASN A 106 15.07 2.07 -18.68
N ILE A 107 15.54 3.22 -19.16
CA ILE A 107 14.76 4.22 -19.89
C ILE A 107 15.34 4.27 -21.31
N GLU A 108 14.62 3.70 -22.27
CA GLU A 108 15.01 3.62 -23.69
C GLU A 108 16.45 3.10 -23.90
N GLY A 109 16.88 2.12 -23.10
CA GLY A 109 18.22 1.54 -23.14
C GLY A 109 19.21 2.18 -22.17
N LYS A 110 18.93 3.36 -21.61
CA LYS A 110 19.77 4.01 -20.59
C LYS A 110 19.43 3.48 -19.20
N PHE A 111 20.42 2.89 -18.53
CA PHE A 111 20.26 2.39 -17.17
C PHE A 111 20.55 3.49 -16.14
N VAL A 112 19.60 3.75 -15.24
CA VAL A 112 19.67 4.78 -14.20
C VAL A 112 19.21 4.19 -12.87
N TYR A 113 19.84 4.57 -11.77
CA TYR A 113 19.46 4.22 -10.40
C TYR A 113 19.45 5.47 -9.52
N GLU A 114 18.89 5.37 -8.31
CA GLU A 114 18.48 6.49 -7.45
C GLU A 114 17.17 7.16 -7.90
N SER A 115 16.19 7.28 -6.99
CA SER A 115 14.85 7.74 -7.37
C SER A 115 14.84 9.15 -7.95
N LYS A 116 15.67 10.06 -7.43
CA LYS A 116 15.76 11.45 -7.90
C LYS A 116 16.30 11.49 -9.33
N ASP A 117 17.38 10.77 -9.59
CA ASP A 117 18.05 10.77 -10.90
C ASP A 117 17.16 10.11 -11.96
N ILE A 118 16.45 9.04 -11.60
CA ILE A 118 15.43 8.44 -12.48
C ILE A 118 14.32 9.45 -12.81
N LEU A 119 13.81 10.20 -11.83
CA LEU A 119 12.79 11.21 -12.09
C LEU A 119 13.30 12.29 -13.06
N LEU A 120 14.51 12.80 -12.84
CA LEU A 120 15.10 13.81 -13.73
C LEU A 120 15.33 13.25 -15.15
N GLU A 121 15.74 11.99 -15.28
CA GLU A 121 15.88 11.32 -16.57
C GLU A 121 14.56 11.23 -17.33
N LEU A 122 13.46 10.92 -16.63
CA LEU A 122 12.11 10.88 -17.22
C LEU A 122 11.66 12.27 -17.72
N GLU A 123 12.12 13.36 -17.09
CA GLU A 123 11.83 14.72 -17.55
C GLU A 123 12.60 15.07 -18.84
N GLU A 124 13.79 14.50 -19.05
CA GLU A 124 14.58 14.73 -20.25
C GLU A 124 14.09 13.92 -21.46
N HIS A 125 13.50 12.74 -21.23
CA HIS A 125 13.11 11.81 -22.30
C HIS A 125 11.63 11.91 -22.72
N PHE A 126 10.74 12.38 -21.84
CA PHE A 126 9.29 12.39 -22.10
C PHE A 126 8.70 13.81 -22.01
N GLY A 127 8.02 14.24 -23.08
CA GLY A 127 7.72 15.66 -23.35
C GLY A 127 6.80 16.40 -22.37
N GLU A 128 5.80 15.75 -21.75
CA GLU A 128 4.98 16.41 -20.72
C GLU A 128 5.74 16.44 -19.39
N THR A 129 6.29 17.61 -19.04
CA THR A 129 7.14 17.81 -17.86
C THR A 129 6.34 18.02 -16.56
N LEU A 130 6.83 17.43 -15.46
CA LEU A 130 6.42 17.72 -14.08
C LEU A 130 7.32 18.79 -13.44
N LEU A 131 8.11 19.49 -14.24
CA LEU A 131 8.78 20.74 -13.88
C LEU A 131 8.06 21.93 -14.55
N PRO A 132 7.96 23.09 -13.87
CA PRO A 132 7.33 24.29 -14.42
C PRO A 132 7.93 24.74 -15.76
N GLU A 133 7.09 25.29 -16.65
CA GLU A 133 7.55 25.89 -17.92
C GLU A 133 8.31 27.20 -17.71
N ASN A 134 7.95 27.96 -16.67
CA ASN A 134 8.63 29.21 -16.34
C ASN A 134 10.09 28.92 -15.93
N PRO A 135 11.11 29.52 -16.58
CA PRO A 135 12.50 29.17 -16.31
C PRO A 135 12.98 29.43 -14.88
N GLU A 136 12.51 30.50 -14.24
CA GLU A 136 12.88 30.83 -12.86
C GLU A 136 12.27 29.83 -11.89
N GLU A 137 10.98 29.51 -12.08
CA GLU A 137 10.28 28.52 -11.28
C GLU A 137 10.82 27.10 -11.51
N ASN A 138 11.25 26.77 -12.73
CA ASN A 138 11.91 25.51 -13.06
C ASN A 138 13.25 25.36 -12.32
N ALA A 139 14.05 26.43 -12.26
CA ALA A 139 15.30 26.44 -11.50
C ALA A 139 15.05 26.19 -10.00
N ILE A 140 14.03 26.85 -9.43
CA ILE A 140 13.59 26.63 -8.04
C ILE A 140 13.11 25.18 -7.84
N ALA A 141 12.34 24.64 -8.79
CA ALA A 141 11.88 23.25 -8.73
C ALA A 141 13.04 22.25 -8.65
N ARG A 142 14.07 22.45 -9.47
CA ARG A 142 15.27 21.59 -9.48
C ARG A 142 16.08 21.72 -8.21
N GLU A 143 16.24 22.93 -7.67
CA GLU A 143 16.85 23.17 -6.36
C GLU A 143 16.09 22.41 -5.27
N TRP A 144 14.76 22.53 -5.23
CA TRP A 144 13.95 21.87 -4.20
C TRP A 144 13.88 20.36 -4.34
N VAL A 145 14.01 19.82 -5.56
CA VAL A 145 14.18 18.38 -5.77
C VAL A 145 15.49 17.90 -5.15
N GLU A 146 16.58 18.67 -5.27
CA GLU A 146 17.85 18.36 -4.60
C GLU A 146 17.74 18.52 -3.07
N ASP A 147 17.16 19.62 -2.61
CA ASP A 147 16.98 19.92 -1.19
C ASP A 147 16.15 18.84 -0.49
N ALA A 148 15.15 18.25 -1.17
CA ALA A 148 14.35 17.17 -0.59
C ALA A 148 15.19 15.95 -0.17
N GLU A 149 16.40 15.76 -0.74
CA GLU A 149 17.35 14.73 -0.32
C GLU A 149 18.31 15.20 0.79
N THR A 150 18.61 16.49 0.85
CA THR A 150 19.75 17.03 1.62
C THR A 150 19.36 17.93 2.79
N ASN A 151 18.11 18.42 2.85
CA ASN A 151 17.65 19.39 3.85
C ASN A 151 17.40 18.81 5.26
N GLY A 152 17.66 17.51 5.44
CA GLY A 152 17.56 16.80 6.72
C GLY A 152 16.14 16.50 7.20
N PHE A 153 15.09 16.92 6.50
CA PHE A 153 13.69 16.66 6.91
C PHE A 153 13.43 15.17 7.10
N ARG A 154 13.75 14.36 6.08
CA ARG A 154 13.49 12.92 6.08
C ARG A 154 14.19 12.24 7.26
N ASP A 155 15.47 12.52 7.45
CA ASP A 155 16.31 11.84 8.43
C ASP A 155 15.84 12.20 9.85
N LEU A 156 15.58 13.48 10.11
CA LEU A 156 15.01 13.94 11.38
C LEU A 156 13.61 13.37 11.64
N ALA A 157 12.73 13.36 10.63
CA ALA A 157 11.37 12.85 10.79
C ALA A 157 11.33 11.35 11.11
N TYR A 158 12.19 10.55 10.46
CA TYR A 158 12.30 9.13 10.80
C TYR A 158 13.05 8.88 12.10
N LYS A 159 13.98 9.76 12.49
CA LYS A 159 14.59 9.76 13.82
C LYS A 159 13.51 9.93 14.89
N PHE A 160 12.73 11.00 14.82
CA PHE A 160 11.61 11.27 15.71
C PHE A 160 10.63 10.09 15.77
N LEU A 161 10.28 9.51 14.61
CA LEU A 161 9.32 8.41 14.53
C LEU A 161 9.83 7.07 15.10
N ARG A 162 11.09 6.71 14.87
CA ARG A 162 11.58 5.33 15.07
C ARG A 162 12.49 5.17 16.28
N GLU A 163 13.29 6.17 16.62
CA GLU A 163 14.28 6.03 17.68
C GLU A 163 13.60 6.11 19.05
N PRO A 164 13.85 5.15 19.96
CA PRO A 164 13.35 5.23 21.32
C PRO A 164 14.09 6.37 22.04
N PRO A 165 13.38 7.37 22.59
CA PRO A 165 14.02 8.46 23.32
C PRO A 165 14.60 7.95 24.65
N GLU A 166 15.73 8.50 25.08
CA GLU A 166 16.34 8.22 26.39
C GLU A 166 15.45 8.75 27.52
N ASP A 167 14.87 9.93 27.33
CA ASP A 167 13.97 10.58 28.29
C ASP A 167 12.90 11.47 27.62
N ALA A 168 12.00 12.02 28.43
CA ALA A 168 10.93 12.89 27.96
C ALA A 168 11.44 14.22 27.35
N LYS A 169 12.64 14.68 27.73
CA LYS A 169 13.23 15.92 27.22
C LYS A 169 13.78 15.70 25.81
N GLU A 170 14.46 14.59 25.56
CA GLU A 170 14.91 14.22 24.22
C GLU A 170 13.74 14.07 23.26
N LEU A 171 12.66 13.40 23.70
CA LEU A 171 11.45 13.27 22.89
C LEU A 171 10.85 14.63 22.51
N ALA A 172 10.73 15.54 23.48
CA ALA A 172 10.21 16.89 23.25
C ALA A 172 11.12 17.71 22.31
N ASN A 173 12.44 17.53 22.39
CA ASN A 173 13.37 18.19 21.48
C ASN A 173 13.22 17.65 20.04
N LEU A 174 13.15 16.32 19.86
CA LEU A 174 12.94 15.72 18.54
C LEU A 174 11.60 16.14 17.93
N GLU A 175 10.54 16.24 18.74
CA GLU A 175 9.26 16.78 18.31
C GLU A 175 9.39 18.23 17.86
N ALA A 176 10.01 19.10 18.67
CA ALA A 176 10.20 20.51 18.33
C ALA A 176 11.05 20.72 17.06
N GLU A 177 12.11 19.93 16.88
CA GLU A 177 12.94 19.97 15.67
C GLU A 177 12.13 19.50 14.44
N PHE A 178 11.34 18.42 14.59
CA PHE A 178 10.47 17.93 13.52
C PHE A 178 9.40 18.98 13.15
N GLU A 179 8.80 19.63 14.14
CA GLU A 179 7.85 20.72 13.93
C GLU A 179 8.47 21.92 13.23
N ALA A 180 9.73 22.26 13.55
CA ALA A 180 10.45 23.32 12.82
C ALA A 180 10.62 22.97 11.34
N LYS A 181 10.85 21.70 11.00
CA LYS A 181 10.85 21.25 9.60
C LYS A 181 9.47 21.28 8.94
N LEU A 182 8.41 21.01 9.69
CA LEU A 182 7.05 21.20 9.17
C LEU A 182 6.73 22.69 8.95
N ASP A 183 7.21 23.59 9.80
CA ASP A 183 7.09 25.05 9.58
C ASP A 183 7.84 25.49 8.31
N GLU A 184 9.02 24.92 8.03
CA GLU A 184 9.76 25.16 6.78
C GLU A 184 8.94 24.73 5.55
N ILE A 185 8.32 23.54 5.60
CA ILE A 185 7.44 23.03 4.53
C ILE A 185 6.19 23.91 4.38
N GLU A 186 5.53 24.27 5.47
CA GLU A 186 4.35 25.13 5.50
C GLU A 186 4.65 26.51 4.87
N LYS A 187 5.79 27.11 5.25
CA LYS A 187 6.26 28.37 4.64
C LYS A 187 6.53 28.22 3.15
N THR A 188 7.06 27.08 2.74
CA THR A 188 7.37 26.79 1.33
C THR A 188 6.10 26.65 0.50
N LEU A 189 5.11 25.90 0.99
CA LEU A 189 3.77 25.81 0.40
C LEU A 189 3.08 27.19 0.31
N GLY A 190 3.36 28.10 1.23
CA GLY A 190 2.83 29.46 1.24
C GLY A 190 3.41 30.40 0.17
N ARG A 191 4.43 29.99 -0.59
CA ARG A 191 5.03 30.82 -1.66
C ARG A 191 4.15 30.95 -2.89
N TYR A 192 3.26 30.00 -3.12
CA TYR A 192 2.37 29.96 -4.29
C TYR A 192 0.90 29.91 -3.85
N PRO A 193 -0.04 30.47 -4.65
CA PRO A 193 -1.46 30.51 -4.28
C PRO A 193 -2.19 29.17 -4.47
N LYS A 194 -1.54 28.18 -5.09
CA LYS A 194 -2.09 26.85 -5.42
C LYS A 194 -1.68 25.83 -4.35
N PRO A 195 -2.37 24.69 -4.24
CA PRO A 195 -2.19 23.78 -3.10
C PRO A 195 -0.93 22.89 -3.20
N TYR A 196 0.04 23.25 -4.02
CA TYR A 196 1.25 22.49 -4.31
C TYR A 196 2.48 23.29 -3.89
N PHE A 197 3.65 22.65 -3.84
CA PHE A 197 4.90 23.37 -3.54
C PHE A 197 5.16 24.52 -4.50
N LEU A 198 4.78 24.34 -5.77
CA LEU A 198 4.94 25.30 -6.86
C LEU A 198 3.58 25.76 -7.40
N SER A 199 3.58 26.56 -8.46
CA SER A 199 2.35 27.03 -9.12
C SER A 199 1.48 25.90 -9.67
N THR A 200 2.10 24.76 -9.98
CA THR A 200 1.46 23.53 -10.46
C THR A 200 2.02 22.32 -9.72
N PHE A 201 1.32 21.18 -9.81
CA PHE A 201 1.83 19.92 -9.27
C PHE A 201 3.12 19.54 -10.00
N SER A 202 4.14 19.13 -9.26
CA SER A 202 5.49 19.00 -9.78
C SER A 202 6.26 17.81 -9.19
N LEU A 203 7.47 17.58 -9.69
CA LEU A 203 8.40 16.64 -9.08
C LEU A 203 8.67 16.93 -7.60
N VAL A 204 8.62 18.20 -7.17
CA VAL A 204 8.78 18.55 -5.75
C VAL A 204 7.70 17.86 -4.90
N ASP A 205 6.45 17.89 -5.32
CA ASP A 205 5.35 17.21 -4.62
C ASP A 205 5.56 15.69 -4.55
N ILE A 206 6.07 15.08 -5.63
CA ILE A 206 6.42 13.66 -5.69
C ILE A 206 7.59 13.34 -4.74
N MET A 207 8.58 14.21 -4.61
CA MET A 207 9.72 13.98 -3.71
C MET A 207 9.30 13.89 -2.24
N TYR A 208 8.33 14.72 -1.81
CA TYR A 208 7.86 14.77 -0.42
C TYR A 208 6.71 13.80 -0.10
N SER A 209 5.81 13.52 -1.04
CA SER A 209 4.56 12.77 -0.78
C SER A 209 4.74 11.40 -0.14
N PRO A 210 5.62 10.49 -0.63
CA PRO A 210 5.72 9.15 -0.05
C PRO A 210 6.18 9.15 1.42
N HIS A 211 7.02 10.12 1.79
CA HIS A 211 7.52 10.25 3.17
C HIS A 211 6.47 10.89 4.07
N LEU A 212 5.89 12.01 3.66
CA LEU A 212 4.85 12.70 4.44
C LEU A 212 3.62 11.81 4.67
N ASP A 213 3.22 10.98 3.70
CA ASP A 213 2.11 10.04 3.91
C ASP A 213 2.43 8.93 4.91
N ARG A 214 3.64 8.36 4.84
CA ARG A 214 4.08 7.35 5.81
C ARG A 214 4.16 7.94 7.21
N LEU A 215 4.74 9.13 7.36
CA LEU A 215 4.79 9.85 8.64
C LEU A 215 3.39 10.15 9.16
N ALA A 216 2.48 10.64 8.32
CA ALA A 216 1.10 10.92 8.70
C ALA A 216 0.31 9.65 9.11
N ALA A 217 0.63 8.49 8.53
CA ALA A 217 0.06 7.21 8.93
C ALA A 217 0.65 6.68 10.25
N ASN A 218 1.95 6.89 10.47
CA ASN A 218 2.70 6.28 11.55
C ASN A 218 2.73 7.09 12.85
N LEU A 219 2.99 8.39 12.77
CA LEU A 219 3.16 9.25 13.95
C LEU A 219 1.97 9.20 14.93
N PRO A 220 0.69 9.12 14.49
CA PRO A 220 -0.42 8.96 15.42
C PRO A 220 -0.32 7.72 16.32
N VAL A 221 0.20 6.61 15.78
CA VAL A 221 0.29 5.32 16.48
C VAL A 221 1.52 5.22 17.36
N TYR A 222 2.64 5.78 16.90
CA TYR A 222 3.95 5.59 17.53
C TYR A 222 4.41 6.77 18.38
N ARG A 223 3.85 7.96 18.14
CA ARG A 223 4.21 9.20 18.84
C ARG A 223 3.00 10.01 19.32
N GLY A 224 1.77 9.62 18.97
CA GLY A 224 0.57 10.39 19.31
C GLY A 224 0.46 11.72 18.54
N TYR A 225 1.36 11.93 17.57
CA TYR A 225 1.50 13.17 16.83
C TYR A 225 0.73 13.09 15.50
N HIS A 226 -0.05 14.12 15.19
CA HIS A 226 -0.85 14.17 13.97
C HIS A 226 -0.36 15.30 13.06
N ILE A 227 0.02 14.95 11.82
CA ILE A 227 0.28 15.94 10.76
C ILE A 227 -1.06 16.35 10.12
N LYS A 228 -1.84 15.35 9.66
CA LYS A 228 -3.15 15.56 9.04
C LYS A 228 -4.17 16.05 10.07
N GLY A 229 -4.89 17.11 9.74
CA GLY A 229 -5.88 17.77 10.61
C GLY A 229 -5.27 18.71 11.65
N ASN A 230 -3.95 18.86 11.70
CA ASN A 230 -3.29 19.76 12.64
C ASN A 230 -3.47 21.22 12.20
N LEU A 231 -4.11 22.03 13.05
CA LEU A 231 -4.46 23.43 12.75
C LEU A 231 -3.24 24.36 12.60
N ARG A 232 -2.05 23.95 13.08
CA ARG A 232 -0.80 24.69 12.86
C ARG A 232 -0.33 24.65 11.42
N PHE A 233 -0.69 23.61 10.66
CA PHE A 233 -0.21 23.38 9.29
C PHE A 233 -1.37 23.35 8.27
N PRO A 234 -2.14 24.45 8.12
CA PRO A 234 -3.29 24.49 7.21
C PRO A 234 -2.91 24.22 5.75
N LEU A 235 -1.74 24.68 5.27
CA LEU A 235 -1.32 24.47 3.89
C LEU A 235 -0.88 23.03 3.64
N ILE A 236 -0.19 22.38 4.59
CA ILE A 236 0.09 20.94 4.51
C ILE A 236 -1.23 20.13 4.43
N ASN A 237 -2.26 20.52 5.19
CA ASN A 237 -3.57 19.86 5.11
C ASN A 237 -4.23 20.04 3.74
N VAL A 238 -4.17 21.26 3.19
CA VAL A 238 -4.68 21.57 1.84
C VAL A 238 -3.90 20.78 0.78
N TRP A 239 -2.59 20.65 0.94
CA TRP A 239 -1.73 19.87 0.05
C TRP A 239 -2.08 18.38 0.05
N PHE A 240 -2.27 17.75 1.22
CA PHE A 240 -2.75 16.37 1.29
C PHE A 240 -4.13 16.19 0.62
N ALA A 241 -5.02 17.16 0.80
CA ALA A 241 -6.34 17.12 0.15
C ALA A 241 -6.25 17.27 -1.38
N ALA A 242 -5.26 18.03 -1.88
CA ALA A 242 -4.99 18.15 -3.31
C ALA A 242 -4.38 16.86 -3.89
N LEU A 243 -3.41 16.24 -3.21
CA LEU A 243 -2.84 14.95 -3.60
C LEU A 243 -3.90 13.86 -3.69
N LYS A 244 -4.82 13.78 -2.72
CA LYS A 244 -5.91 12.78 -2.72
C LYS A 244 -6.80 12.85 -3.96
N LYS A 245 -6.88 14.02 -4.63
CA LYS A 245 -7.66 14.20 -5.87
C LYS A 245 -6.93 13.68 -7.11
N ARG A 246 -5.65 13.33 -7.04
CA ARG A 246 -4.88 12.85 -8.20
C ARG A 246 -5.13 11.35 -8.42
N PRO A 247 -5.54 10.91 -9.62
CA PRO A 247 -5.72 9.49 -9.90
C PRO A 247 -4.45 8.65 -9.72
N ALA A 248 -3.30 9.14 -10.20
CA ALA A 248 -2.02 8.44 -10.09
C ALA A 248 -1.60 8.22 -8.63
N TYR A 249 -1.82 9.21 -7.76
CA TYR A 249 -1.56 9.07 -6.31
C TYR A 249 -2.34 7.90 -5.69
N ASN A 250 -3.61 7.74 -6.04
CA ASN A 250 -4.46 6.66 -5.51
C ASN A 250 -4.06 5.27 -6.03
N ARG A 251 -3.30 5.20 -7.13
CA ARG A 251 -2.76 3.94 -7.67
C ARG A 251 -1.50 3.47 -6.94
N VAL A 252 -0.70 4.41 -6.42
CA VAL A 252 0.63 4.11 -5.87
C VAL A 252 0.69 4.15 -4.34
N LYS A 253 -0.19 4.91 -3.69
CA LYS A 253 -0.18 5.08 -2.23
C LYS A 253 -0.41 3.76 -1.48
N SER A 254 0.23 3.62 -0.33
CA SER A 254 -0.06 2.55 0.63
C SER A 254 -1.22 2.91 1.58
N ASP A 255 -1.80 1.93 2.26
CA ASP A 255 -2.75 2.16 3.35
C ASP A 255 -2.05 2.36 4.71
N ASN A 256 -2.74 3.05 5.63
CA ASN A 256 -2.20 3.38 6.94
C ASN A 256 -1.85 2.15 7.78
N ILE A 257 -2.67 1.09 7.72
CA ILE A 257 -2.45 -0.12 8.50
C ILE A 257 -1.24 -0.89 7.99
N THR A 258 -1.05 -1.00 6.68
CA THR A 258 0.18 -1.59 6.12
C THR A 258 1.40 -0.81 6.61
N ASN A 259 1.38 0.52 6.55
CA ASN A 259 2.50 1.35 7.03
C ASN A 259 2.78 1.12 8.53
N ASN A 260 1.74 1.02 9.36
CA ASN A 260 1.90 0.75 10.78
C ASN A 260 2.43 -0.67 11.05
N LEU A 261 1.85 -1.69 10.42
CA LEU A 261 2.32 -3.06 10.57
C LEU A 261 3.76 -3.24 10.07
N LEU A 262 4.16 -2.51 9.02
CA LEU A 262 5.53 -2.48 8.51
C LEU A 262 6.51 -1.96 9.58
N LEU A 263 6.22 -0.83 10.23
CA LEU A 263 7.07 -0.31 11.31
C LEU A 263 7.25 -1.32 12.44
N ARG A 264 6.14 -1.87 12.94
CA ARG A 264 6.18 -2.84 14.03
C ARG A 264 7.01 -4.07 13.67
N ARG A 265 6.69 -4.70 12.53
CA ARG A 265 7.23 -6.03 12.21
C ARG A 265 8.59 -6.01 11.53
N ARG A 266 8.88 -4.98 10.74
CA ARG A 266 10.15 -4.88 10.00
C ARG A 266 11.21 -4.11 10.77
N PHE A 267 10.80 -3.10 11.54
CA PHE A 267 11.70 -2.18 12.23
C PHE A 267 11.62 -2.31 13.77
N GLY A 268 10.73 -3.16 14.31
CA GLY A 268 10.67 -3.44 15.75
C GLY A 268 10.20 -2.24 16.60
N VAL A 269 9.55 -1.25 15.98
CA VAL A 269 9.05 -0.07 16.71
C VAL A 269 7.79 -0.47 17.47
N GLU A 270 7.76 -0.17 18.77
CA GLU A 270 6.60 -0.45 19.63
C GLU A 270 5.59 0.70 19.58
N PRO A 271 4.30 0.43 19.33
CA PRO A 271 3.28 1.47 19.30
C PRO A 271 2.93 1.94 20.72
N ILE A 272 2.74 3.24 20.90
CA ILE A 272 2.29 3.80 22.19
C ILE A 272 0.76 3.74 22.34
N GLY A 273 0.06 3.66 21.21
CA GLY A 273 -1.38 3.50 21.14
C GLY A 273 -1.78 2.20 20.45
N ASN A 274 -3.09 1.98 20.32
CA ASN A 274 -3.58 0.96 19.41
C ASN A 274 -3.12 1.34 17.98
N PRO A 275 -2.69 0.41 17.10
CA PRO A 275 -2.35 0.68 15.69
C PRO A 275 -3.43 1.36 14.81
N SER A 276 -4.45 1.93 15.44
CA SER A 276 -5.50 2.82 14.97
C SER A 276 -6.50 2.22 13.98
N PRO A 277 -7.74 2.72 14.02
CA PRO A 277 -8.86 2.14 13.28
C PRO A 277 -8.71 2.34 11.78
N LEU A 278 -9.36 1.46 11.02
CA LEU A 278 -9.56 1.59 9.58
C LEU A 278 -10.26 2.92 9.27
N ASP A 279 -9.88 3.58 8.17
CA ASP A 279 -10.76 4.58 7.56
C ASP A 279 -11.95 3.84 6.96
N LEU A 280 -12.99 3.64 7.77
CA LEU A 280 -14.14 2.81 7.40
C LEU A 280 -14.90 3.38 6.19
N ALA A 281 -14.74 4.65 5.85
CA ALA A 281 -15.38 5.21 4.67
C ALA A 281 -14.89 4.51 3.39
N ASP A 282 -13.58 4.27 3.27
CA ASP A 282 -13.01 3.55 2.13
C ASP A 282 -13.49 2.09 2.08
N ALA A 283 -13.76 1.47 3.24
CA ALA A 283 -14.23 0.08 3.30
C ALA A 283 -15.65 -0.14 2.75
N GLU A 284 -16.47 0.91 2.62
CA GLU A 284 -17.86 0.80 2.15
C GLU A 284 -17.99 0.83 0.62
N PHE A 285 -16.99 1.36 -0.09
CA PHE A 285 -17.06 1.45 -1.56
C PHE A 285 -16.94 0.07 -2.20
N ILE A 286 -17.90 -0.25 -3.07
CA ILE A 286 -17.95 -1.54 -3.74
C ILE A 286 -16.72 -1.80 -4.61
N GLU A 287 -16.13 -0.77 -5.22
CA GLU A 287 -14.91 -0.90 -6.04
C GLU A 287 -13.73 -1.47 -5.25
N TYR A 288 -13.53 -1.01 -4.01
CA TYR A 288 -12.46 -1.49 -3.14
C TYR A 288 -12.77 -2.87 -2.57
N ARG A 289 -14.01 -3.10 -2.16
CA ARG A 289 -14.42 -4.42 -1.67
C ARG A 289 -14.34 -5.48 -2.76
N ALA A 290 -14.77 -5.15 -3.98
CA ALA A 290 -14.68 -6.01 -5.14
C ALA A 290 -13.23 -6.27 -5.54
N GLU A 291 -12.35 -5.25 -5.56
CA GLU A 291 -10.93 -5.48 -5.79
C GLU A 291 -10.36 -6.47 -4.75
N ALA A 292 -10.65 -6.27 -3.46
CA ALA A 292 -10.19 -7.19 -2.41
C ALA A 292 -10.68 -8.64 -2.64
N ALA A 293 -11.95 -8.81 -3.02
CA ALA A 293 -12.53 -10.12 -3.32
C ALA A 293 -11.91 -10.76 -4.58
N GLU A 294 -11.71 -9.97 -5.64
CA GLU A 294 -11.07 -10.41 -6.87
C GLU A 294 -9.67 -10.94 -6.57
N ARG A 295 -8.90 -10.19 -5.78
CA ARG A 295 -7.51 -10.48 -5.45
C ARG A 295 -7.38 -11.71 -4.55
N LEU A 296 -8.24 -11.82 -3.54
CA LEU A 296 -8.30 -13.02 -2.72
C LEU A 296 -8.66 -14.25 -3.57
N SER A 297 -9.61 -14.12 -4.50
CA SER A 297 -10.08 -15.22 -5.35
C SER A 297 -9.03 -15.67 -6.37
N ASP A 298 -8.33 -14.73 -7.01
CA ASP A 298 -7.31 -15.02 -8.03
C ASP A 298 -6.02 -15.59 -7.43
N ASN A 299 -5.70 -15.21 -6.18
CA ASN A 299 -4.52 -15.66 -5.43
C ASN A 299 -4.82 -16.74 -4.36
N ARG A 300 -6.03 -17.34 -4.39
CA ARG A 300 -6.52 -18.27 -3.35
C ARG A 300 -5.55 -19.39 -2.96
N GLU A 301 -4.93 -20.06 -3.92
CA GLU A 301 -4.03 -21.19 -3.65
C GLU A 301 -2.79 -20.74 -2.87
N THR A 302 -2.21 -19.61 -3.27
CA THR A 302 -1.08 -18.98 -2.58
C THR A 302 -1.48 -18.53 -1.18
N ALA A 303 -2.67 -17.94 -1.03
CA ALA A 303 -3.18 -17.50 0.27
C ALA A 303 -3.41 -18.69 1.22
N ILE A 304 -4.06 -19.76 0.75
CA ILE A 304 -4.30 -21.00 1.52
C ILE A 304 -2.96 -21.62 1.93
N GLY A 305 -2.03 -21.79 1.00
CA GLY A 305 -0.71 -22.39 1.28
C GLY A 305 0.09 -21.58 2.30
N ASP A 306 0.05 -20.24 2.19
CA ASP A 306 0.72 -19.36 3.14
C ASP A 306 0.08 -19.38 4.53
N ILE A 307 -1.25 -19.40 4.62
CA ILE A 307 -1.98 -19.55 5.89
C ILE A 307 -1.62 -20.87 6.55
N LEU A 308 -1.70 -21.99 5.84
CA LEU A 308 -1.38 -23.31 6.38
C LEU A 308 0.05 -23.34 6.91
N LYS A 309 1.00 -22.74 6.19
CA LYS A 309 2.41 -22.73 6.56
C LYS A 309 2.74 -21.81 7.74
N ASN A 310 2.13 -20.63 7.81
CA ASN A 310 2.64 -19.53 8.64
C ASN A 310 1.70 -19.08 9.76
N SER A 311 0.45 -19.55 9.81
CA SER A 311 -0.53 -19.11 10.81
C SER A 311 -0.56 -19.98 12.09
N GLY A 312 0.04 -21.16 12.05
CA GLY A 312 -0.08 -22.17 13.10
C GLY A 312 -1.38 -23.00 13.04
N VAL A 313 -2.28 -22.73 12.09
CA VAL A 313 -3.59 -23.41 11.98
C VAL A 313 -3.50 -24.94 11.84
N GLN A 314 -2.38 -25.44 11.32
CA GLN A 314 -2.13 -26.87 11.19
C GLN A 314 -2.11 -27.63 12.53
N SER A 315 -1.89 -26.94 13.66
CA SER A 315 -1.94 -27.57 14.99
C SER A 315 -3.34 -28.06 15.37
N LEU A 316 -4.38 -27.67 14.63
CA LEU A 316 -5.76 -28.11 14.84
C LEU A 316 -6.11 -29.41 14.10
N ALA A 317 -5.20 -29.95 13.29
CA ALA A 317 -5.40 -31.20 12.57
C ALA A 317 -5.43 -32.41 13.52
N ALA A 318 -6.38 -33.32 13.33
CA ALA A 318 -6.40 -34.61 14.00
C ALA A 318 -5.45 -35.58 13.30
N ASP A 319 -4.64 -36.30 14.07
CA ASP A 319 -3.74 -37.37 13.58
C ASP A 319 -2.78 -36.96 12.44
N GLY A 320 -2.51 -35.67 12.28
CA GLY A 320 -1.68 -35.11 11.22
C GLY A 320 -2.37 -34.98 9.85
N ASP A 321 -3.66 -35.33 9.72
CA ASP A 321 -4.45 -35.09 8.51
C ASP A 321 -4.93 -33.63 8.45
N ILE A 322 -4.30 -32.85 7.58
CA ILE A 322 -4.62 -31.43 7.39
C ILE A 322 -5.78 -31.18 6.42
N SER A 323 -6.41 -32.22 5.85
CA SER A 323 -7.43 -32.08 4.81
C SER A 323 -8.63 -31.28 5.29
N THR A 324 -9.18 -31.62 6.46
CA THR A 324 -10.30 -30.89 7.09
C THR A 324 -9.91 -29.45 7.43
N VAL A 325 -8.68 -29.22 7.92
CA VAL A 325 -8.18 -27.86 8.19
C VAL A 325 -8.09 -27.04 6.90
N LYS A 326 -7.56 -27.63 5.83
CA LYS A 326 -7.45 -26.98 4.52
C LYS A 326 -8.82 -26.62 3.95
N GLU A 327 -9.79 -27.53 4.02
CA GLU A 327 -11.17 -27.28 3.60
C GLU A 327 -11.82 -26.17 4.42
N ALA A 328 -11.59 -26.14 5.72
CA ALA A 328 -12.08 -25.08 6.59
C ALA A 328 -11.41 -23.72 6.30
N VAL A 329 -10.10 -23.67 6.03
CA VAL A 329 -9.41 -22.45 5.57
C VAL A 329 -10.04 -21.94 4.27
N ASP A 330 -10.18 -22.81 3.27
CA ASP A 330 -10.79 -22.50 1.98
C ASP A 330 -12.23 -21.97 2.12
N PHE A 331 -13.05 -22.62 2.97
CA PHE A 331 -14.40 -22.18 3.29
C PHE A 331 -14.45 -20.76 3.85
N HIS A 332 -13.61 -20.43 4.85
CA HIS A 332 -13.64 -19.10 5.47
C HIS A 332 -13.09 -18.01 4.55
N LEU A 333 -12.13 -18.33 3.67
CA LEU A 333 -11.68 -17.38 2.65
C LEU A 333 -12.76 -17.11 1.60
N ARG A 334 -13.52 -18.14 1.18
CA ARG A 334 -14.69 -17.92 0.30
C ARG A 334 -15.78 -17.10 1.00
N LEU A 335 -16.04 -17.35 2.28
CA LEU A 335 -17.00 -16.58 3.06
C LEU A 335 -16.58 -15.09 3.13
N LEU A 336 -15.29 -14.83 3.33
CA LEU A 336 -14.74 -13.47 3.30
C LEU A 336 -14.91 -12.80 1.94
N ALA A 337 -14.58 -13.51 0.85
CA ALA A 337 -14.76 -13.00 -0.51
C ALA A 337 -16.25 -12.75 -0.86
N ASP A 338 -17.16 -13.66 -0.46
CA ASP A 338 -18.60 -13.48 -0.65
C ASP A 338 -19.11 -12.26 0.15
N TYR A 339 -18.64 -12.07 1.38
CA TYR A 339 -19.00 -10.91 2.19
C TYR A 339 -18.45 -9.60 1.61
N LEU A 340 -17.25 -9.60 1.04
CA LEU A 340 -16.71 -8.44 0.34
C LEU A 340 -17.60 -8.03 -0.85
N ILE A 341 -18.20 -8.97 -1.57
CA ILE A 341 -19.07 -8.66 -2.70
C ILE A 341 -20.49 -8.30 -2.23
N ASN A 342 -21.06 -9.11 -1.34
CA ASN A 342 -22.50 -9.15 -1.03
C ASN A 342 -22.88 -8.64 0.38
N GLY A 343 -21.88 -8.35 1.23
CA GLY A 343 -22.00 -8.25 2.69
C GLY A 343 -22.89 -7.16 3.29
N ASN A 344 -23.39 -6.20 2.51
CA ASN A 344 -24.37 -5.24 3.01
C ASN A 344 -25.79 -5.82 2.84
N GLY A 345 -26.12 -6.85 3.65
CA GLY A 345 -27.47 -7.42 3.72
C GLY A 345 -27.58 -8.95 3.88
N LYS A 346 -26.48 -9.69 3.75
CA LYS A 346 -26.46 -11.16 3.93
C LYS A 346 -26.24 -11.55 5.39
N LEU A 347 -27.04 -12.49 5.90
CA LEU A 347 -26.84 -13.06 7.23
C LEU A 347 -25.57 -13.93 7.21
N LEU A 348 -24.61 -13.65 8.08
CA LEU A 348 -23.39 -14.46 8.22
C LEU A 348 -23.69 -15.75 9.02
N PRO A 349 -23.06 -16.88 8.67
CA PRO A 349 -23.17 -18.11 9.45
C PRO A 349 -22.71 -17.89 10.89
N GLY A 350 -23.50 -18.30 11.88
CA GLY A 350 -23.14 -18.22 13.30
C GLY A 350 -23.46 -16.91 14.02
N GLY A 351 -23.96 -15.87 13.32
CA GLY A 351 -24.30 -14.60 13.97
C GLY A 351 -25.32 -14.73 15.11
N ARG A 352 -25.06 -14.03 16.23
CA ARG A 352 -25.90 -13.98 17.46
C ARG A 352 -27.36 -13.57 17.25
N THR A 353 -27.74 -13.13 16.05
CA THR A 353 -29.13 -12.91 15.64
C THR A 353 -29.61 -14.06 14.75
N GLY A 354 -29.91 -15.22 15.35
CA GLY A 354 -30.87 -16.16 14.76
C GLY A 354 -30.39 -17.56 14.34
N GLY A 355 -29.13 -17.95 14.55
CA GLY A 355 -28.69 -19.33 14.26
C GLY A 355 -28.89 -20.28 15.44
N LYS A 356 -29.65 -21.38 15.26
CA LYS A 356 -29.75 -22.50 16.22
C LYS A 356 -28.72 -23.62 15.98
N GLU A 357 -27.81 -23.45 15.03
CA GLU A 357 -26.83 -24.49 14.63
C GLU A 357 -25.44 -24.10 15.13
N SER A 358 -24.79 -24.96 15.94
CA SER A 358 -23.39 -24.75 16.34
C SER A 358 -22.47 -25.18 15.20
N ILE A 359 -21.60 -24.28 14.75
CA ILE A 359 -20.47 -24.64 13.89
C ILE A 359 -19.55 -25.58 14.68
N ASP A 360 -19.00 -26.59 14.02
CA ASP A 360 -17.99 -27.46 14.63
C ASP A 360 -16.85 -26.62 15.25
N PRO A 361 -16.46 -26.87 16.51
CA PRO A 361 -15.46 -26.05 17.20
C PRO A 361 -14.11 -25.95 16.48
N ILE A 362 -13.68 -27.01 15.80
CA ILE A 362 -12.42 -27.04 15.06
C ILE A 362 -12.54 -26.18 13.80
N ILE A 363 -13.68 -26.25 13.10
CA ILE A 363 -13.97 -25.39 11.95
C ILE A 363 -14.01 -23.91 12.38
N ALA A 364 -14.68 -23.59 13.49
CA ALA A 364 -14.75 -22.23 14.02
C ALA A 364 -13.37 -21.70 14.43
N ALA A 365 -12.58 -22.50 15.15
CA ALA A 365 -11.21 -22.12 15.52
C ALA A 365 -10.30 -21.93 14.30
N THR A 366 -10.42 -22.81 13.30
CA THR A 366 -9.71 -22.70 12.01
C THR A 366 -10.08 -21.39 11.30
N GLY A 367 -11.37 -21.05 11.26
CA GLY A 367 -11.86 -19.80 10.70
C GLY A 367 -11.32 -18.57 11.42
N ALA A 368 -11.33 -18.60 12.75
CA ALA A 368 -10.80 -17.52 13.56
C ALA A 368 -9.32 -17.25 13.30
N ILE A 369 -8.48 -18.30 13.26
CA ILE A 369 -7.05 -18.19 12.96
C ILE A 369 -6.86 -17.68 11.52
N THR A 370 -7.61 -18.22 10.56
CA THR A 370 -7.52 -17.84 9.13
C THR A 370 -7.80 -16.36 8.93
N LEU A 371 -8.93 -15.86 9.44
CA LEU A 371 -9.35 -14.47 9.25
C LEU A 371 -8.44 -13.51 10.01
N ALA A 372 -8.01 -13.87 11.22
CA ALA A 372 -7.04 -13.07 11.96
C ALA A 372 -5.69 -12.99 11.22
N TYR A 373 -5.23 -14.09 10.62
CA TYR A 373 -4.01 -14.12 9.83
C TYR A 373 -4.08 -13.18 8.62
N VAL A 374 -5.15 -13.28 7.83
CA VAL A 374 -5.35 -12.43 6.64
C VAL A 374 -5.46 -10.95 7.02
N ARG A 375 -6.29 -10.64 8.03
CA ARG A 375 -6.45 -9.26 8.53
C ARG A 375 -5.13 -8.62 8.94
N ASN A 376 -4.30 -9.39 9.65
CA ASN A 376 -3.04 -8.90 10.21
C ASN A 376 -1.85 -9.02 9.24
N ARG A 377 -2.03 -9.40 7.98
CA ARG A 377 -0.93 -9.56 7.03
C ARG A 377 -0.35 -8.19 6.63
N ILE A 378 0.97 -8.04 6.69
CA ILE A 378 1.67 -6.96 5.97
C ILE A 378 1.60 -7.35 4.51
N CYS A 379 1.14 -6.47 3.61
CA CYS A 379 1.31 -6.53 2.14
C CYS A 379 0.14 -5.92 1.36
N ALA A 380 -0.73 -5.08 1.94
CA ALA A 380 -1.84 -4.54 1.18
C ALA A 380 -1.47 -3.22 0.43
N PRO A 381 -0.35 -3.25 -0.33
CA PRO A 381 -0.38 -2.79 -1.72
C PRO A 381 0.17 -3.83 -2.72
N ARG A 382 0.73 -4.95 -2.21
CA ARG A 382 1.33 -6.06 -2.98
C ARG A 382 0.32 -6.71 -3.91
N ASP A 383 -0.92 -6.85 -3.45
CA ASP A 383 -1.98 -7.60 -4.12
C ASP A 383 -3.25 -6.80 -4.30
N MET A 384 -3.42 -5.60 -3.72
CA MET A 384 -4.60 -4.75 -3.92
C MET A 384 -4.30 -3.28 -3.66
N SER A 385 -5.21 -2.35 -3.98
CA SER A 385 -5.06 -0.93 -3.66
C SER A 385 -5.19 -0.67 -2.15
N ALA A 386 -4.79 0.53 -1.71
CA ALA A 386 -4.93 0.94 -0.31
C ALA A 386 -6.40 0.95 0.17
N GLY A 387 -7.37 1.27 -0.69
CA GLY A 387 -8.79 1.20 -0.33
C GLY A 387 -9.25 -0.25 -0.18
N ALA A 388 -8.86 -1.12 -1.12
CA ALA A 388 -9.16 -2.54 -1.07
C ALA A 388 -8.56 -3.24 0.16
N ALA A 389 -7.35 -2.85 0.56
CA ALA A 389 -6.72 -3.26 1.81
C ALA A 389 -7.58 -2.97 3.05
N THR A 390 -8.12 -1.76 3.11
CA THR A 390 -8.99 -1.29 4.18
C THR A 390 -10.30 -2.09 4.19
N ALA A 391 -10.90 -2.28 3.02
CA ALA A 391 -12.09 -3.11 2.84
C ALA A 391 -11.89 -4.57 3.28
N LEU A 392 -10.78 -5.21 2.88
CA LEU A 392 -10.44 -6.58 3.25
C LEU A 392 -10.39 -6.75 4.77
N ARG A 393 -9.71 -5.82 5.46
CA ARG A 393 -9.54 -5.90 6.92
C ARG A 393 -10.85 -5.65 7.66
N ALA A 394 -11.64 -4.66 7.22
CA ALA A 394 -12.98 -4.41 7.76
C ALA A 394 -13.88 -5.63 7.61
N ALA A 395 -13.89 -6.23 6.42
CA ALA A 395 -14.64 -7.45 6.14
C ALA A 395 -14.16 -8.63 6.99
N ALA A 396 -12.84 -8.82 7.12
CA ALA A 396 -12.28 -9.88 7.95
C ALA A 396 -12.71 -9.75 9.41
N ASP A 397 -12.74 -8.53 9.98
CA ASP A 397 -13.25 -8.30 11.34
C ASP A 397 -14.74 -8.60 11.46
N LYS A 398 -15.56 -8.21 10.48
CA LYS A 398 -17.01 -8.50 10.47
C LYS A 398 -17.30 -10.00 10.39
N VAL A 399 -16.61 -10.71 9.50
CA VAL A 399 -16.75 -12.17 9.36
C VAL A 399 -16.23 -12.87 10.60
N LEU A 400 -15.08 -12.46 11.13
CA LEU A 400 -14.52 -13.00 12.36
C LEU A 400 -15.49 -12.87 13.54
N ALA A 401 -16.13 -11.71 13.69
CA ALA A 401 -17.12 -11.46 14.74
C ALA A 401 -18.40 -12.31 14.61
N SER A 402 -18.67 -12.92 13.44
CA SER A 402 -19.80 -13.83 13.25
C SER A 402 -19.52 -15.28 13.66
N ILE A 403 -18.24 -15.63 13.84
CA ILE A 403 -17.80 -16.97 14.23
C ILE A 403 -17.82 -17.15 15.76
N TYR A 404 -17.81 -16.06 16.52
CA TYR A 404 -17.90 -15.99 18.00
C TYR A 404 -19.30 -15.57 18.46
#